data_AF-A0A158G1Y3-F1
#
_entry.id   AF-A0A158G1Y3-F1
#
_cell.length_a   1.000
_cell.length_b   1.000
_cell.length_c   1.000
_cell.angle_alpha   90.00
_cell.angle_beta   90.00
_cell.angle_gamma   90.00
#
_symmetry.space_group_name_H-M   'P 1'
#
loop_
_entity.id
_entity.type
_entity.pdbx_description
1 polymer ?
#
loop_
_entity_poly.entity_id
_entity_poly.type
_entity_poly.pdbx_seq_one_letter_code
_entity_poly.pdbx_strand_id
1 'polypeptide(L)'
;MKITTLLLALPITAAAAQTDNPEITIAPATVAEQPAPTARVPTARGIDLVDGAIVCGSYDLAEFMYGQVNSARHARASLPQELRRQAALTNGYDHGAEPRLSDYGCVMVPAGTKLSVAKGNLVPVVTGMLPDGRKFTGVTLPQMIAR
;
A
#
# COMPACT_ATOMS: atom_id res chain seq x y z
N MET A 1 31.23 -46.01 -29.33
CA MET A 1 30.43 -45.85 -30.57
C MET A 1 30.36 -44.37 -30.91
N LYS A 2 30.87 -44.00 -32.08
CA LYS A 2 30.84 -42.65 -32.65
C LYS A 2 29.45 -42.42 -33.24
N ILE A 3 28.79 -41.30 -32.93
CA ILE A 3 27.67 -40.81 -33.74
C ILE A 3 27.97 -39.36 -34.13
N THR A 4 27.94 -39.19 -35.43
CA THR A 4 28.50 -38.13 -36.25
C THR A 4 27.58 -36.93 -36.31
N THR A 5 28.16 -35.75 -36.11
CA THR A 5 27.59 -34.42 -36.38
C THR A 5 27.22 -34.28 -37.86
N LEU A 6 25.98 -33.93 -38.17
CA LEU A 6 25.56 -33.55 -39.52
C LEU A 6 25.22 -32.05 -39.53
N LEU A 7 26.15 -31.25 -40.08
CA LEU A 7 25.95 -29.87 -40.49
C LEU A 7 25.11 -29.85 -41.78
N LEU A 8 23.99 -29.13 -41.80
CA LEU A 8 23.28 -28.78 -43.03
C LEU A 8 23.31 -27.26 -43.20
N ALA A 9 23.88 -26.84 -44.33
CA ALA A 9 24.05 -25.46 -44.75
C ALA A 9 22.80 -24.93 -45.49
N LEU A 10 22.60 -23.62 -45.35
CA LEU A 10 21.51 -22.78 -45.90
C LEU A 10 21.52 -22.70 -47.44
N PRO A 11 20.43 -22.16 -48.03
CA PRO A 11 20.59 -20.80 -48.57
C PRO A 11 19.45 -19.85 -48.19
N ILE A 12 19.83 -18.62 -47.81
CA ILE A 12 18.94 -17.48 -47.58
C ILE A 12 18.78 -16.74 -48.91
N THR A 13 17.58 -16.76 -49.49
CA THR A 13 17.22 -15.91 -50.63
C THR A 13 16.58 -14.63 -50.11
N ALA A 14 17.27 -13.49 -50.23
CA ALA A 14 16.71 -12.18 -49.95
C ALA A 14 16.08 -11.61 -51.23
N ALA A 15 14.75 -11.47 -51.24
CA ALA A 15 14.03 -10.72 -52.27
C ALA A 15 13.84 -9.28 -51.79
N ALA A 16 14.35 -8.31 -52.56
CA ALA A 16 14.14 -6.89 -52.32
C ALA A 16 12.73 -6.49 -52.79
N ALA A 17 11.86 -6.11 -51.85
CA ALA A 17 10.57 -5.50 -52.15
C ALA A 17 10.73 -3.97 -52.12
N GLN A 18 10.62 -3.33 -53.30
CA GLN A 18 10.41 -1.90 -53.42
C GLN A 18 9.09 -1.52 -52.74
N THR A 19 9.16 -0.61 -51.77
CA THR A 19 7.98 -0.02 -51.12
C THR A 19 7.88 1.42 -51.62
N ASP A 20 6.90 1.68 -52.49
CA ASP A 20 6.48 3.04 -52.83
C ASP A 20 5.96 3.73 -51.55
N ASN A 21 6.50 4.91 -51.27
CA ASN A 21 6.18 5.70 -50.09
C ASN A 21 5.12 6.74 -50.47
N PRO A 22 3.83 6.61 -50.10
CA PRO A 22 2.88 7.70 -50.27
C PRO A 22 3.14 8.78 -49.22
N GLU A 23 3.38 9.99 -49.68
CA GLU A 23 3.58 11.18 -48.85
C GLU A 23 2.32 11.46 -48.01
N ILE A 24 2.36 11.09 -46.72
CA ILE A 24 1.28 11.39 -45.77
C ILE A 24 1.45 12.83 -45.31
N THR A 25 0.62 13.73 -45.85
CA THR A 25 0.45 15.08 -45.31
C THR A 25 -0.26 14.98 -43.96
N ILE A 26 0.47 15.23 -42.86
CA ILE A 26 -0.10 15.27 -41.51
C ILE A 26 -0.63 16.68 -41.25
N ALA A 27 -1.96 16.81 -41.09
CA ALA A 27 -2.56 18.06 -40.62
C ALA A 27 -2.09 18.35 -39.18
N PRO A 28 -1.83 19.62 -38.81
CA PRO A 28 -1.38 19.94 -37.46
C PRO A 28 -2.49 19.62 -36.46
N ALA A 29 -2.22 18.67 -35.55
CA ALA A 29 -3.09 18.39 -34.43
C ALA A 29 -3.07 19.60 -33.47
N THR A 30 -4.25 20.15 -33.18
CA THR A 30 -4.45 21.08 -32.08
C THR A 30 -4.19 20.34 -30.77
N VAL A 31 -3.10 20.70 -30.09
CA VAL A 31 -2.78 20.18 -28.75
C VAL A 31 -3.81 20.77 -27.79
N ALA A 32 -4.80 19.98 -27.40
CA ALA A 32 -5.65 20.32 -26.27
C ALA A 32 -4.77 20.36 -25.01
N GLU A 33 -4.76 21.50 -24.32
CA GLU A 33 -4.03 21.65 -23.07
C GLU A 33 -4.64 20.71 -22.01
N GLN A 34 -3.93 19.64 -21.70
CA GLN A 34 -4.33 18.71 -20.65
C GLN A 34 -4.25 19.46 -19.31
N PRO A 35 -5.32 19.53 -18.51
CA PRO A 35 -5.29 20.21 -17.23
C PRO A 35 -4.20 19.60 -16.36
N ALA A 36 -3.40 20.47 -15.72
CA ALA A 36 -2.31 20.05 -14.86
C ALA A 36 -2.81 19.05 -13.80
N PRO A 37 -2.06 17.96 -13.52
CA PRO A 37 -2.46 16.99 -12.52
C PRO A 37 -2.61 17.69 -11.17
N THR A 38 -3.81 17.65 -10.60
CA THR A 38 -4.04 18.15 -9.25
C THR A 38 -3.22 17.29 -8.29
N ALA A 39 -2.29 17.93 -7.56
CA ALA A 39 -1.52 17.24 -6.55
C ALA A 39 -2.47 16.72 -5.47
N ARG A 40 -2.66 15.40 -5.42
CA ARG A 40 -3.49 14.77 -4.40
C ARG A 40 -2.81 14.92 -3.04
N VAL A 41 -3.57 15.45 -2.08
CA VAL A 41 -3.11 15.55 -0.69
C VAL A 41 -3.16 14.13 -0.10
N PRO A 42 -2.07 13.61 0.46
CA PRO A 42 -2.09 12.30 1.09
C PRO A 42 -3.13 12.24 2.21
N THR A 43 -3.84 11.14 2.32
CA THR A 43 -4.82 10.91 3.40
C THR A 43 -4.57 9.57 4.06
N ALA A 44 -4.93 9.46 5.34
CA ALA A 44 -4.96 8.19 6.04
C ALA A 44 -6.01 7.28 5.39
N ARG A 45 -5.67 6.01 5.18
CA ARG A 45 -6.61 4.99 4.72
C ARG A 45 -6.44 3.73 5.53
N GLY A 46 -7.52 2.96 5.62
CA GLY A 46 -7.49 1.66 6.24
C GLY A 46 -6.76 0.59 5.44
N ILE A 47 -6.44 -0.49 6.14
CA ILE A 47 -6.05 -1.77 5.58
C ILE A 47 -6.86 -2.82 6.33
N ASP A 48 -7.55 -3.69 5.58
CA ASP A 48 -8.31 -4.81 6.14
C ASP A 48 -9.37 -4.30 7.15
N LEU A 49 -9.37 -4.79 8.40
CA LEU A 49 -10.33 -4.36 9.43
C LEU A 49 -9.87 -3.11 10.20
N VAL A 50 -8.71 -2.54 9.87
CA VAL A 50 -8.18 -1.33 10.50
C VAL A 50 -8.60 -0.09 9.71
N ASP A 51 -9.67 0.59 10.16
CA ASP A 51 -10.27 1.75 9.47
C ASP A 51 -9.54 3.08 9.72
N GLY A 52 -8.32 3.18 9.21
CA GLY A 52 -7.47 4.36 9.30
C GLY A 52 -5.99 4.00 9.35
N ALA A 53 -5.17 4.91 9.84
CA ALA A 53 -3.74 4.73 10.01
C ALA A 53 -3.36 4.64 11.49
N ILE A 54 -2.50 3.69 11.85
CA ILE A 54 -1.87 3.66 13.17
C ILE A 54 -0.55 4.42 13.04
N VAL A 55 -0.39 5.47 13.86
CA VAL A 55 0.82 6.29 13.89
C VAL A 55 1.54 6.07 15.21
N CYS A 56 2.80 5.65 15.16
CA CYS A 56 3.62 5.31 16.33
C CYS A 56 4.97 6.03 16.27
N GLY A 57 5.78 5.91 17.34
CA GLY A 57 7.13 6.48 17.37
C GLY A 57 8.14 5.83 16.42
N SER A 58 7.90 4.58 15.99
CA SER A 58 8.77 3.83 15.08
C SER A 58 7.96 2.94 14.12
N TYR A 59 8.63 2.47 13.07
CA TYR A 59 8.04 1.55 12.08
C TYR A 59 7.66 0.20 12.68
N ASP A 60 8.60 -0.44 13.38
CA ASP A 60 8.41 -1.76 13.98
C ASP A 60 7.23 -1.75 14.97
N LEU A 61 7.09 -0.67 15.73
CA LEU A 61 5.96 -0.51 16.63
C LEU A 61 4.65 -0.29 15.86
N ALA A 62 4.64 0.50 14.77
CA ALA A 62 3.46 0.67 13.94
C ALA A 62 3.00 -0.66 13.31
N GLU A 63 3.95 -1.47 12.81
CA GLU A 63 3.67 -2.79 12.24
C GLU A 63 3.15 -3.76 13.30
N PHE A 64 3.81 -3.83 14.46
CA PHE A 64 3.37 -4.65 15.59
C PHE A 64 1.95 -4.28 16.02
N MET A 65 1.68 -2.98 16.24
CA MET A 65 0.37 -2.50 16.69
C MET A 65 -0.72 -2.71 15.64
N TYR A 66 -0.40 -2.54 14.35
CA TYR A 66 -1.31 -2.91 13.28
C TYR A 66 -1.66 -4.40 13.32
N GLY A 67 -0.66 -5.28 13.47
CA GLY A 67 -0.87 -6.72 13.59
C GLY A 67 -1.79 -7.08 14.75
N GLN A 68 -1.55 -6.49 15.94
CA GLN A 68 -2.37 -6.74 17.12
C GLN A 68 -3.83 -6.27 16.94
N VAL A 69 -4.03 -5.04 16.45
CA VAL A 69 -5.38 -4.50 16.23
C VAL A 69 -6.12 -5.29 15.14
N ASN A 70 -5.46 -5.58 14.02
CA ASN A 70 -6.07 -6.33 12.94
C ASN A 70 -6.44 -7.76 13.38
N SER A 71 -5.53 -8.45 14.08
CA SER A 71 -5.79 -9.80 14.60
C SER A 71 -6.93 -9.82 15.61
N ALA A 72 -6.98 -8.84 16.52
CA ALA A 72 -8.08 -8.73 17.48
C ALA A 72 -9.43 -8.49 16.80
N ARG A 73 -9.47 -7.65 15.77
CA ARG A 73 -10.70 -7.42 14.98
C ARG A 73 -11.13 -8.66 14.23
N HIS A 74 -10.19 -9.39 13.63
CA HIS A 74 -10.47 -10.68 12.98
C HIS A 74 -11.00 -11.72 13.97
N ALA A 75 -10.41 -11.82 15.16
CA ALA A 75 -10.89 -12.72 16.20
C ALA A 75 -12.34 -12.37 16.59
N ARG A 76 -12.67 -11.08 16.74
CA ARG A 76 -14.04 -10.63 17.04
C ARG A 76 -15.01 -10.88 15.89
N ALA A 77 -14.56 -10.76 14.64
CA ALA A 77 -15.39 -10.97 13.46
C ALA A 77 -15.65 -12.46 13.17
N SER A 78 -14.67 -13.32 13.45
CA SER A 78 -14.72 -14.76 13.12
C SER A 78 -15.25 -15.64 14.24
N LEU A 79 -15.11 -15.23 15.51
CA LEU A 79 -15.47 -16.07 16.66
C LEU A 79 -16.60 -15.44 17.48
N PRO A 80 -17.66 -16.21 17.79
CA PRO A 80 -18.64 -15.85 18.80
C PRO A 80 -17.99 -15.47 20.13
N GLN A 81 -18.59 -14.52 20.85
CA GLN A 81 -18.06 -14.02 22.12
C GLN A 81 -17.80 -15.14 23.14
N GLU A 82 -18.68 -16.14 23.21
CA GLU A 82 -18.52 -17.26 24.15
C GLU A 82 -17.26 -18.07 23.88
N LEU A 83 -16.99 -18.42 22.62
CA LEU A 83 -15.77 -19.16 22.26
C LEU A 83 -14.51 -18.35 22.54
N ARG A 84 -14.54 -17.02 22.36
CA ARG A 84 -13.41 -16.16 22.74
C ARG A 84 -13.19 -16.13 24.25
N ARG A 85 -14.26 -16.08 25.06
CA ARG A 85 -14.16 -16.18 26.53
C ARG A 85 -13.57 -17.51 26.96
N GLN A 86 -14.02 -18.62 26.37
CA GLN A 86 -13.48 -19.95 26.65
C GLN A 86 -11.99 -20.04 26.28
N ALA A 87 -11.61 -19.55 25.10
CA ALA A 87 -10.21 -19.50 24.69
C ALA A 87 -9.36 -18.63 25.63
N ALA A 88 -9.91 -17.54 26.17
CA ALA A 88 -9.22 -16.68 27.12
C ALA A 88 -8.93 -17.38 28.46
N LEU A 89 -9.79 -18.29 28.91
CA LEU A 89 -9.54 -19.09 30.11
C LEU A 89 -8.35 -20.03 29.93
N THR A 90 -8.17 -20.58 28.73
CA THR A 90 -7.04 -21.47 28.41
C THR A 90 -5.74 -20.69 28.14
N ASN A 91 -5.83 -19.58 27.40
CA ASN A 91 -4.66 -18.83 26.94
C ASN A 91 -4.18 -17.76 27.93
N GLY A 92 -5.03 -17.37 28.88
CA GLY A 92 -4.78 -16.27 29.81
C GLY A 92 -5.02 -14.87 29.22
N TYR A 93 -5.51 -14.77 27.98
CA TYR A 93 -5.86 -13.50 27.33
C TYR A 93 -6.95 -13.67 26.26
N ASP A 94 -7.76 -12.63 26.04
CA ASP A 94 -8.77 -12.58 24.97
C ASP A 94 -8.12 -12.13 23.66
N HIS A 95 -8.03 -13.03 22.68
CA HIS A 95 -7.54 -12.73 21.34
C HIS A 95 -8.31 -11.61 20.64
N GLY A 96 -9.56 -11.35 21.04
CA GLY A 96 -10.38 -10.25 20.52
C GLY A 96 -10.22 -8.92 21.28
N ALA A 97 -9.38 -8.85 22.31
CA ALA A 97 -9.14 -7.60 23.02
C ALA A 97 -8.15 -6.73 22.22
N GLU A 98 -8.62 -5.60 21.70
CA GLU A 98 -7.75 -4.63 21.04
C GLU A 98 -6.82 -3.95 22.07
N PRO A 99 -5.52 -3.82 21.77
CA PRO A 99 -4.63 -3.09 22.65
C PRO A 99 -4.98 -1.60 22.63
N ARG A 100 -4.82 -0.93 23.77
CA ARG A 100 -4.97 0.52 23.85
C ARG A 100 -3.74 1.18 23.24
N LEU A 101 -3.88 1.74 22.04
CA LEU A 101 -2.76 2.36 21.31
C LEU A 101 -2.00 3.41 22.15
N SER A 102 -2.70 4.16 22.99
CA SER A 102 -2.10 5.17 23.88
C SER A 102 -1.05 4.59 24.83
N ASP A 103 -1.23 3.34 25.26
CA ASP A 103 -0.35 2.69 26.23
C ASP A 103 1.02 2.35 25.58
N TYR A 104 1.09 2.41 24.25
CA TYR A 104 2.30 2.24 23.43
C TYR A 104 2.78 3.56 22.81
N GLY A 105 2.18 4.70 23.17
CA GLY A 105 2.49 5.99 22.54
C GLY A 105 2.06 6.08 21.06
N CYS A 106 1.16 5.20 20.63
CA CYS A 106 0.58 5.21 19.30
C CYS A 106 -0.77 5.95 19.28
N VAL A 107 -1.19 6.37 18.10
CA VAL A 107 -2.46 7.04 17.88
C VAL A 107 -3.18 6.46 16.67
N MET A 108 -4.51 6.28 16.79
CA MET A 108 -5.37 5.96 15.66
C MET A 108 -5.72 7.25 14.93
N VAL A 109 -5.36 7.31 13.66
CA VAL A 109 -5.73 8.40 12.76
C VAL A 109 -6.86 7.90 11.85
N PRO A 110 -8.08 8.46 11.96
CA PRO A 110 -9.21 8.00 11.17
C PRO A 110 -8.97 8.08 9.67
N ALA A 111 -9.57 7.17 8.90
CA ALA A 111 -9.53 7.23 7.45
C ALA A 111 -10.03 8.60 6.92
N GLY A 112 -9.44 9.07 5.82
CA GLY A 112 -9.71 10.39 5.24
C GLY A 112 -8.99 11.55 5.91
N THR A 113 -8.34 11.36 7.06
CA THR A 113 -7.55 12.42 7.71
C THR A 113 -6.40 12.84 6.81
N LYS A 114 -6.25 14.14 6.56
CA LYS A 114 -5.16 14.69 5.74
C LYS A 114 -3.80 14.47 6.44
N LEU A 115 -2.82 14.02 5.66
CA LEU A 115 -1.47 13.74 6.12
C LEU A 115 -0.46 14.64 5.39
N SER A 116 0.51 15.14 6.13
CA SER A 116 1.76 15.64 5.57
C SER A 116 2.82 14.56 5.73
N VAL A 117 3.36 14.07 4.62
CA VAL A 117 4.36 12.99 4.58
C VAL A 117 5.74 13.61 4.34
N ALA A 118 6.67 13.37 5.26
CA ALA A 118 8.05 13.83 5.11
C ALA A 118 8.74 13.14 3.92
N LYS A 119 9.44 13.93 3.10
CA LYS A 119 10.17 13.44 1.92
C LYS A 119 11.53 12.88 2.31
N GLY A 120 12.09 12.01 1.46
CA GLY A 120 13.46 11.49 1.61
C GLY A 120 13.61 10.33 2.60
N ASN A 121 12.53 9.90 3.27
CA ASN A 121 12.54 8.76 4.18
C ASN A 121 12.07 7.49 3.48
N LEU A 122 12.72 6.37 3.76
CA LEU A 122 12.26 5.04 3.33
C LEU A 122 10.93 4.67 3.98
N VAL A 123 10.80 5.05 5.26
CA VAL A 123 9.61 4.85 6.08
C VAL A 123 8.82 6.17 6.16
N PRO A 124 7.50 6.18 5.95
CA PRO A 124 6.74 7.41 5.94
C PRO A 124 6.58 7.98 7.35
N VAL A 125 7.27 9.07 7.61
CA VAL A 125 7.00 9.96 8.75
C VAL A 125 5.86 10.87 8.37
N VAL A 126 4.79 10.85 9.15
CA VAL A 126 3.54 11.58 8.91
C VAL A 126 3.23 12.55 10.03
N THR A 127 2.62 13.67 9.67
CA THR A 127 2.10 14.66 10.60
C THR A 127 0.69 15.08 10.18
N GLY A 128 -0.14 15.52 11.13
CA GLY A 128 -1.49 15.96 10.84
C GLY A 128 -2.27 16.41 12.08
N MET A 129 -3.56 16.59 11.89
CA MET A 129 -4.53 16.98 12.91
C MET A 129 -5.62 15.91 13.00
N LEU A 130 -5.92 15.44 14.20
CA LEU A 130 -7.08 14.59 14.46
C LEU A 130 -8.38 15.41 14.40
N PRO A 131 -9.55 14.76 14.28
CA PRO A 131 -10.85 15.45 14.31
C PRO A 131 -11.11 16.26 15.58
N ASP A 132 -10.48 15.87 16.70
CA ASP A 132 -10.56 16.58 17.99
C ASP A 132 -9.60 17.78 18.11
N GLY A 133 -8.87 18.10 17.05
CA GLY A 133 -7.91 19.22 17.03
C GLY A 133 -6.54 18.89 17.61
N ARG A 134 -6.26 17.66 18.06
CA ARG A 134 -4.92 17.28 18.51
C ARG A 134 -3.98 17.09 17.31
N LYS A 135 -2.77 17.60 17.44
CA LYS A 135 -1.66 17.31 16.50
C LYS A 135 -1.13 15.92 16.76
N PHE A 136 -0.73 15.23 15.68
CA PHE A 136 0.06 14.01 15.78
C PHE A 136 1.28 14.09 14.88
N THR A 137 2.30 13.32 15.23
CA THR A 137 3.53 13.13 14.46
C THR A 137 4.07 11.75 14.76
N GLY A 138 4.52 11.03 13.74
CA GLY A 138 5.13 9.72 13.92
C GLY A 138 5.27 8.98 12.60
N VAL A 139 5.39 7.67 12.70
CA VAL A 139 5.55 6.75 11.59
C VAL A 139 4.29 5.92 11.43
N THR A 140 3.90 5.63 10.18
CA THR A 140 2.83 4.68 9.86
C THR A 140 3.26 3.70 8.78
N LEU A 141 2.40 2.73 8.45
CA LEU A 141 2.65 1.81 7.36
C LEU A 141 2.44 2.51 6.00
N PRO A 142 3.29 2.30 4.99
CA PRO A 142 3.11 2.86 3.65
C PRO A 142 1.71 2.61 3.05
N GLN A 143 1.15 1.43 3.33
CA GLN A 143 -0.16 1.00 2.86
C GLN A 143 -1.31 1.67 3.63
N MET A 144 -1.06 2.41 4.72
CA MET A 144 -2.08 3.20 5.41
C MET A 144 -2.18 4.63 4.86
N ILE A 145 -1.47 4.93 3.76
CA ILE A 145 -1.47 6.24 3.10
C ILE A 145 -2.10 6.09 1.71
N ALA A 146 -3.15 6.87 1.44
CA ALA A 146 -3.66 7.10 0.09
C ALA A 146 -2.87 8.27 -0.53
N ARG A 147 -2.37 8.09 -1.76
CA ARG A 147 -1.64 9.09 -2.53
C ARG A 147 -2.42 9.53 -3.76
#